data_AF-A0A2R6DNA6-F1
#
_entry.id   AF-A0A2R6DNA6-F1
#
_cell.length_a   1.000
_cell.length_b   1.000
_cell.length_c   1.000
_cell.angle_alpha   90.00
_cell.angle_beta   90.00
_cell.angle_gamma   90.00
#
_symmetry.space_group_name_H-M   'P 1'
#
loop_
_entity.id
_entity.type
_entity.pdbx_description
1 polymer ?
#
loop_
_entity_poly.entity_id
_entity_poly.type
_entity_poly.pdbx_seq_one_letter_code
_entity_poly.pdbx_strand_id
1 'polypeptide(L)'
;MFLGDSLDAIAADSDMAHGFREVADRTSCKYYYHPDEWLYALSIFGETVVLELNDGQGAVPATVISDDEEVLAWAEERFERYRNEADPLDTDVFSS
;
A
#
# COMPACT_ATOMS: atom_id res chain seq x y z
N MET A 1 1.50 -0.26 -1.66
CA MET A 1 0.68 0.65 -2.48
C MET A 1 0.09 1.68 -1.54
N PHE A 2 0.07 2.96 -1.90
CA PHE A 2 -0.38 4.04 -1.01
C PHE A 2 -1.72 4.62 -1.46
N LEU A 3 -2.54 5.04 -0.49
CA LEU A 3 -3.74 5.84 -0.70
C LEU A 3 -3.35 7.31 -0.94
N GLY A 4 -4.20 8.06 -1.66
CA GLY A 4 -3.99 9.49 -1.97
C GLY A 4 -3.77 10.32 -0.72
N ASP A 5 -4.70 10.23 0.23
CA ASP A 5 -4.62 10.96 1.49
C ASP A 5 -3.38 10.60 2.33
N SER A 6 -2.84 9.39 2.16
CA SER A 6 -1.61 8.99 2.85
C SER A 6 -0.37 9.64 2.23
N LEU A 7 -0.34 9.83 0.91
CA LEU A 7 0.76 10.55 0.26
C LEU A 7 0.73 12.04 0.59
N ASP A 8 -0.45 12.66 0.61
CA ASP A 8 -0.61 14.06 1.00
C ASP A 8 -0.19 14.28 2.46
N ALA A 9 -0.54 13.35 3.35
CA ALA A 9 -0.10 13.39 4.75
C ALA A 9 1.43 13.24 4.88
N ILE A 10 2.05 12.33 4.12
CA ILE A 10 3.51 12.16 4.10
C ILE A 10 4.19 13.42 3.55
N ALA A 11 3.67 14.00 2.47
CA ALA A 11 4.23 15.21 1.87
C ALA A 11 4.07 16.45 2.75
N ALA A 12 3.02 16.51 3.58
CA ALA A 12 2.78 17.60 4.51
C ALA A 12 3.67 17.58 5.77
N ASP A 13 4.31 16.44 6.07
CA ASP A 13 5.19 16.27 7.22
C ASP A 13 6.63 15.97 6.77
N SER A 14 7.53 16.94 6.99
CA SER A 14 8.92 16.86 6.54
C SER A 14 9.70 15.69 7.14
N ASP A 15 9.38 15.28 8.36
CA ASP A 15 10.05 14.16 9.03
C ASP A 15 9.56 12.82 8.45
N MET A 16 8.25 12.70 8.17
CA MET A 16 7.70 11.53 7.49
C MET A 16 8.18 11.42 6.04
N ALA A 17 8.22 12.51 5.29
CA ALA A 17 8.76 12.54 3.93
C ALA A 17 10.23 12.12 3.90
N HIS A 18 11.04 12.59 4.85
CA HIS A 18 12.44 12.21 4.97
C HIS A 18 12.59 10.72 5.30
N GLY A 19 11.84 10.21 6.29
CA GLY A 19 11.87 8.80 6.68
C GLY A 19 11.42 7.87 5.55
N PHE A 20 10.38 8.26 4.81
CA PHE A 20 9.91 7.51 3.65
C PHE A 20 11.00 7.42 2.58
N ARG A 21 11.69 8.53 2.28
CA ARG A 21 12.83 8.53 1.34
C ARG A 21 13.94 7.58 1.78
N GLU A 22 14.38 7.67 3.03
CA GLU A 22 15.46 6.80 3.51
C GLU A 22 15.14 5.31 3.36
N VAL A 23 13.87 4.93 3.58
CA VAL A 23 13.42 3.55 3.40
C VAL A 23 13.34 3.20 1.92
N ALA A 24 12.81 4.10 1.10
CA ALA A 24 12.67 3.87 -0.33
C ALA A 24 14.03 3.71 -1.03
N ASP A 25 15.02 4.53 -0.70
CA ASP A 25 16.36 4.47 -1.30
C ASP A 25 17.16 3.21 -0.88
N ARG A 26 16.86 2.65 0.30
CA ARG A 26 17.55 1.48 0.84
C ARG A 26 16.92 0.15 0.39
N THR A 27 15.72 0.20 -0.15
CA THR A 27 14.96 -0.99 -0.54
C THR A 27 14.88 -1.08 -2.06
N SER A 28 14.87 -2.29 -2.60
CA SER A 28 14.51 -2.51 -4.02
C SER A 28 12.99 -2.46 -4.25
N CYS A 29 12.26 -1.86 -3.32
CA CYS A 29 10.81 -1.77 -3.36
C CYS A 29 10.36 -0.85 -4.49
N LYS A 30 9.27 -1.24 -5.15
CA LYS A 30 8.60 -0.43 -6.16
C LYS A 30 7.31 0.11 -5.56
N TYR A 31 7.14 1.42 -5.63
CA TYR A 31 5.97 2.11 -5.10
C TYR A 31 5.03 2.49 -6.23
N TYR A 32 3.74 2.39 -5.95
CA TYR A 32 2.66 2.64 -6.89
C TYR A 32 1.57 3.42 -6.17
N TYR A 33 0.97 4.37 -6.89
CA TYR A 33 -0.11 5.21 -6.44
C TYR A 33 -1.40 4.92 -7.21
N HIS A 34 -2.49 4.74 -6.48
CA HIS A 34 -3.82 4.60 -7.05
C HIS A 34 -4.75 5.60 -6.37
N PRO A 35 -5.52 6.41 -7.13
CA PRO A 35 -6.32 7.50 -6.57
C PRO A 35 -7.60 7.04 -5.86
N ASP A 36 -8.11 5.85 -6.18
CA ASP A 36 -9.33 5.33 -5.55
C ASP A 36 -9.13 4.98 -4.08
N GLU A 37 -10.11 5.33 -3.24
CA GLU A 37 -10.20 4.89 -1.85
C GLU A 37 -10.36 3.36 -1.74
N TRP A 38 -9.62 2.73 -0.83
CA TRP A 38 -9.78 1.30 -0.56
C TRP A 38 -10.51 1.03 0.75
N LEU A 39 -11.44 0.08 0.67
CA LEU A 39 -12.17 -0.46 1.82
C LEU A 39 -11.31 -1.41 2.66
N TYR A 40 -10.12 -1.76 2.18
CA TYR A 40 -9.19 -2.68 2.85
C TYR A 40 -7.74 -2.46 2.41
N ALA A 41 -6.81 -2.81 3.29
CA ALA A 41 -5.42 -3.03 2.92
C ALA A 41 -5.20 -4.52 2.66
N LEU A 42 -4.42 -4.84 1.61
CA LEU A 42 -4.06 -6.21 1.23
C LEU A 42 -2.55 -6.36 1.26
N SER A 43 -2.07 -7.37 2.00
CA SER A 43 -0.66 -7.76 2.04
C SER A 43 -0.52 -9.25 1.71
N ILE A 44 0.52 -9.60 0.96
CA ILE A 44 0.87 -10.98 0.61
C ILE A 44 2.28 -11.24 1.15
N PHE A 45 2.43 -12.22 2.03
CA PHE A 45 3.70 -12.62 2.65
C PHE A 45 4.00 -14.08 2.34
N GLY A 46 4.67 -14.32 1.21
CA GLY A 46 4.83 -15.67 0.69
C GLY A 46 3.48 -16.24 0.31
N GLU A 47 3.01 -17.26 1.02
CA GLU A 47 1.72 -17.92 0.78
C GLU A 47 0.58 -17.38 1.66
N THR A 48 0.88 -16.47 2.60
CA THR A 48 -0.11 -15.91 3.53
C THR A 48 -0.67 -14.60 3.01
N VAL A 49 -2.00 -14.50 2.97
CA VAL A 49 -2.75 -13.27 2.68
C VAL A 49 -3.22 -12.63 3.98
N VAL A 50 -2.97 -11.32 4.11
CA VAL A 50 -3.49 -10.49 5.20
C VAL A 50 -4.38 -9.39 4.61
N LEU A 51 -5.63 -9.38 5.04
CA LEU A 51 -6.64 -8.38 4.68
C LEU A 51 -7.04 -7.60 5.92
N GLU A 52 -6.79 -6.31 5.93
CA GLU A 52 -7.18 -5.40 7.00
C GLU A 52 -8.33 -4.54 6.50
N LEU A 53 -9.48 -4.61 7.16
CA LEU A 53 -10.61 -3.75 6.80
C LEU A 53 -10.31 -2.31 7.22
N ASN A 54 -10.75 -1.34 6.42
CA ASN A 54 -10.69 0.06 6.74
C ASN A 54 -12.11 0.64 6.70
N ASP A 55 -12.58 1.13 7.85
CA ASP A 55 -13.90 1.78 8.00
C ASP A 55 -13.80 3.31 8.07
N GLY A 56 -12.61 3.87 7.82
CA GLY A 56 -12.32 5.29 7.89
C GLY A 56 -12.27 5.85 9.31
N GLN A 57 -12.40 5.03 10.36
CA GLN A 57 -12.35 5.49 11.77
C GLN A 57 -10.94 5.41 12.38
N GLY A 58 -9.92 5.18 11.56
CA GLY A 58 -8.50 5.23 11.95
C GLY A 58 -7.97 4.01 12.71
N ALA A 59 -8.85 3.14 13.20
CA ALA A 59 -8.48 1.81 13.69
C ALA A 59 -8.78 0.76 12.61
N VAL A 60 -8.06 -0.36 12.62
CA VAL A 60 -8.39 -1.54 11.81
C VAL A 60 -9.49 -2.32 12.54
N PRO A 61 -10.77 -2.25 12.11
CA PRO A 61 -11.87 -2.92 12.80
C PRO A 61 -11.75 -4.45 12.77
N ALA A 62 -11.14 -5.01 11.73
CA ALA A 62 -10.93 -6.46 11.61
C ALA A 62 -9.76 -6.77 10.68
N THR A 63 -9.13 -7.91 10.96
CA THR A 63 -8.08 -8.49 10.12
C THR A 63 -8.45 -9.94 9.80
N VAL A 64 -8.36 -10.30 8.52
CA VAL A 64 -8.48 -11.68 8.04
C VAL A 64 -7.10 -12.14 7.60
N ILE A 65 -6.67 -13.30 8.10
CA ILE A 65 -5.42 -13.95 7.72
C ILE A 65 -5.78 -15.30 7.12
N SER A 66 -5.25 -15.60 5.95
CA SER A 66 -5.54 -16.84 5.23
C SER A 66 -4.30 -17.40 4.56
N ASP A 67 -4.15 -18.72 4.63
CA ASP A 67 -3.18 -19.51 3.87
C ASP A 67 -3.88 -20.37 2.80
N ASP A 68 -5.15 -20.06 2.50
CA ASP A 68 -5.93 -20.75 1.49
C ASP A 68 -5.47 -20.39 0.06
N GLU A 69 -5.23 -21.40 -0.77
CA GLU A 69 -4.67 -21.24 -2.12
C GLU A 69 -5.60 -20.42 -3.05
N GLU A 70 -6.92 -20.55 -2.92
CA GLU A 70 -7.86 -19.77 -3.73
C GLU A 70 -7.86 -18.29 -3.33
N VAL A 71 -7.73 -18.02 -2.02
CA VAL A 71 -7.58 -16.65 -1.50
C VAL A 71 -6.26 -16.04 -1.95
N LEU A 72 -5.17 -16.80 -1.97
CA LEU A 72 -3.88 -16.35 -2.49
C LEU A 72 -3.96 -15.99 -3.98
N ALA A 73 -4.52 -16.87 -4.80
CA ALA A 73 -4.68 -16.63 -6.24
C ALA A 73 -5.51 -15.37 -6.51
N TRP A 74 -6.61 -15.18 -5.76
CA TRP A 74 -7.42 -13.97 -5.82
C TRP A 74 -6.62 -12.72 -5.42
N ALA A 75 -5.82 -12.80 -4.36
CA ALA A 75 -5.03 -11.68 -3.86
C ALA A 75 -3.96 -11.24 -4.88
N GLU A 76 -3.27 -12.20 -5.49
CA GLU A 76 -2.27 -11.94 -6.54
C GLU A 76 -2.91 -11.29 -7.77
N GLU A 77 -4.04 -11.82 -8.26
CA GLU A 77 -4.78 -11.21 -9.37
C GLU A 77 -5.21 -9.77 -9.03
N ARG A 78 -5.69 -9.56 -7.80
CA ARG A 78 -6.12 -8.24 -7.35
C ARG A 78 -4.96 -7.26 -7.31
N PHE A 79 -3.82 -7.69 -6.78
CA PHE A 79 -2.59 -6.90 -6.72
C PHE A 79 -2.11 -6.52 -8.13
N GLU A 80 -2.00 -7.48 -9.05
CA GLU A 80 -1.53 -7.22 -10.41
C GLU A 80 -2.44 -6.27 -11.18
N ARG A 81 -3.76 -6.43 -11.05
CA ARG A 81 -4.71 -5.48 -11.63
C ARG A 81 -4.49 -4.07 -11.12
N TYR A 82 -4.45 -3.88 -9.80
CA TYR A 82 -4.24 -2.56 -9.22
C TYR A 82 -2.89 -1.97 -9.61
N ARG A 83 -1.83 -2.78 -9.64
CA ARG A 83 -0.50 -2.38 -10.07
C ARG A 83 -0.50 -1.88 -11.52
N ASN A 84 -1.27 -2.51 -12.40
CA ASN A 84 -1.37 -2.13 -13.81
C ASN A 84 -2.21 -0.86 -14.02
N GLU A 85 -3.16 -0.58 -13.13
CA GLU A 85 -4.01 0.61 -13.14
C GLU A 85 -3.35 1.81 -12.44
N ALA A 86 -2.39 1.56 -11.55
CA ALA A 86 -1.70 2.55 -10.76
C ALA A 86 -0.55 3.25 -11.51
N ASP A 87 -0.30 4.49 -11.12
CA ASP A 87 0.88 5.22 -11.57
C ASP A 87 2.11 4.81 -10.75
N PRO A 88 3.27 4.53 -11.39
CA PRO A 88 4.51 4.31 -10.67
C PRO A 88 4.89 5.58 -9.92
N LEU A 89 5.19 5.44 -8.62
CA LEU A 89 5.58 6.57 -7.80
C LEU A 89 7.10 6.74 -7.88
N ASP A 90 7.55 7.87 -8.42
CA ASP A 90 8.94 8.26 -8.35
C ASP A 90 9.24 8.79 -6.93
N THR A 91 10.25 8.24 -6.26
CA THR A 91 10.60 8.64 -4.89
C THR A 91 11.12 10.08 -4.82
N ASP A 92 11.45 10.68 -5.97
CA ASP A 92 11.82 12.08 -6.10
C ASP A 92 10.64 13.04 -5.87
N VAL A 93 9.37 12.62 -5.91
CA VAL A 93 8.23 13.55 -5.66
C VAL A 93 8.16 14.09 -4.22
N PHE A 94 8.89 13.52 -3.26
CA PHE A 94 8.93 14.03 -1.88
C PHE A 94 10.04 15.06 -1.61
N SER A 95 10.71 15.58 -2.65
CA SER A 95 11.99 16.33 -2.56
C SER A 95 11.91 17.82 -2.23
N SER A 96 10.79 18.37 -1.77
CA SER A 96 10.68 19.81 -1.48
C SER A 96 10.95 20.21 -0.03
#